data_AF-C3Z322-F1
#
_entry.id   AF-C3Z322-F1
#
_cell.length_a   1.000
_cell.length_b   1.000
_cell.length_c   1.000
_cell.angle_alpha   90.00
_cell.angle_beta   90.00
_cell.angle_gamma   90.00
#
_symmetry.space_group_name_H-M   'P 1'
#
loop_
_entity.id
_entity.type
_entity.pdbx_description
1 polymer ?
#
loop_
_entity_poly.entity_id
_entity_poly.type
_entity_poly.pdbx_seq_one_letter_code
_entity_poly.pdbx_strand_id
1 'polypeptide(L)'
;VDIWSVGCIMAELLMGKALFPGTDRILSNNRSMSYLVYFCVLQARIYVESLPKWTKKDFRGYFSGANPDAVDLLDKMLILDTDKRLTAEQALEHPYMRQYHNPTDEPTAAAYDDSFEKNELNIAEWR
;
A
#
# COMPACT_ATOMS: atom_id res chain seq x y z
N VAL A 1 2.33 -1.63 -6.94
CA VAL A 1 2.97 -1.35 -5.63
C VAL A 1 2.25 -0.20 -4.92
N ASP A 2 1.74 0.75 -5.68
CA ASP A 2 1.24 2.07 -5.29
C ASP A 2 0.03 2.04 -4.34
N ILE A 3 -0.85 1.05 -4.47
CA ILE A 3 -2.01 0.90 -3.57
C ILE A 3 -1.60 0.74 -2.10
N TRP A 4 -0.42 0.16 -1.83
CA TRP A 4 0.11 0.10 -0.48
C TRP A 4 0.46 1.50 0.05
N SER A 5 1.12 2.31 -0.77
CA SER A 5 1.46 3.69 -0.44
C SER A 5 0.20 4.53 -0.18
N VAL A 6 -0.85 4.34 -1.00
CA VAL A 6 -2.16 4.97 -0.79
C VAL A 6 -2.76 4.55 0.56
N GLY A 7 -2.70 3.26 0.91
CA GLY A 7 -3.12 2.76 2.22
C GLY A 7 -2.36 3.40 3.38
N CYS A 8 -1.05 3.60 3.26
CA CYS A 8 -0.24 4.30 4.27
C CYS A 8 -0.70 5.75 4.47
N ILE A 9 -0.91 6.49 3.37
CA ILE A 9 -1.37 7.88 3.40
C ILE A 9 -2.76 7.96 4.03
N MET A 10 -3.68 7.09 3.60
CA MET A 10 -5.05 7.05 4.14
C MET A 10 -5.06 6.75 5.64
N ALA A 11 -4.23 5.82 6.10
CA ALA A 11 -4.10 5.51 7.52
C ALA A 11 -3.51 6.68 8.32
N GLU A 12 -2.55 7.41 7.75
CA GLU A 12 -1.99 8.61 8.35
C GLU A 12 -3.02 9.73 8.48
N LEU A 13 -3.85 9.93 7.44
CA LEU A 13 -4.95 10.89 7.48
C LEU A 13 -5.99 10.55 8.55
N LEU A 14 -6.29 9.26 8.74
CA LEU A 14 -7.27 8.81 9.75
C LEU A 14 -6.74 8.94 11.19
N MET A 15 -5.43 8.81 11.41
CA MET A 15 -4.83 8.89 12.74
C MET A 15 -4.21 10.25 13.07
N GLY A 16 -3.98 11.11 12.08
CA GLY A 16 -3.22 12.35 12.22
C GLY A 16 -1.72 12.14 12.51
N LYS A 17 -1.20 10.94 12.28
CA LYS A 17 0.22 10.59 12.48
C LYS A 17 0.64 9.51 11.49
N ALA A 18 1.90 9.52 11.07
CA ALA A 18 2.47 8.50 10.21
C ALA A 18 2.17 7.09 10.73
N LEU A 19 1.58 6.26 9.87
CA LEU A 19 1.38 4.83 10.17
C LEU A 19 2.73 4.14 10.43
N PHE A 20 3.74 4.59 9.69
CA PHE A 20 5.08 4.04 9.65
C PHE A 20 6.11 5.16 9.78
N PRO A 21 6.31 5.73 10.99
CA PRO A 21 7.28 6.79 11.17
C PRO A 21 8.69 6.21 10.95
N GLY A 22 9.38 6.72 9.94
CA GLY A 22 10.76 6.32 9.65
C GLY A 22 11.67 6.73 10.81
N THR A 23 12.15 5.76 11.58
CA THR A 23 13.33 5.95 12.44
C THR A 23 14.50 5.24 11.78
N ASP A 24 15.65 5.91 11.69
CA ASP A 24 16.92 5.42 11.10
C ASP A 24 17.46 4.09 11.66
N ARG A 25 16.77 3.49 12.63
CA ARG A 25 17.02 2.12 13.06
C ARG A 25 15.68 1.41 13.14
N ILE A 26 15.62 0.28 12.46
CA ILE A 26 14.55 -0.72 12.31
C ILE A 26 13.93 -1.18 13.66
N LEU A 27 14.38 -0.69 14.81
CA LEU A 27 14.05 -1.20 16.14
C LEU A 27 13.96 -0.07 17.17
N SER A 28 12.85 0.68 17.18
CA SER A 28 12.49 1.47 18.37
C SER A 28 11.06 1.12 18.80
N ASN A 29 10.99 0.02 19.56
CA ASN A 29 10.07 -0.31 20.65
C ASN A 29 8.54 -0.11 20.54
N ASN A 30 7.97 0.26 19.40
CA ASN A 30 6.52 0.34 19.25
C ASN A 30 5.96 -0.98 18.67
N ARG A 31 5.00 -1.59 19.37
CA ARG A 31 4.25 -2.81 18.95
C ARG A 31 3.42 -2.65 17.65
N SER A 32 3.45 -1.48 17.02
CA SER A 32 2.91 -1.19 15.68
C SER A 32 3.96 -1.41 14.58
N MET A 33 5.25 -1.42 14.94
CA MET A 33 6.40 -1.46 14.03
C MET A 33 6.73 -2.86 13.49
N SER A 34 6.09 -3.91 14.03
CA SER A 34 6.27 -5.30 13.59
C SER A 34 5.88 -5.52 12.12
N TYR A 35 4.98 -4.69 11.58
CA TYR A 35 4.52 -4.75 10.19
C TYR A 35 5.57 -4.27 9.18
N LEU A 36 6.45 -3.35 9.56
CA LEU A 36 7.49 -2.79 8.67
C LEU A 36 8.71 -3.68 8.56
N VAL A 37 9.16 -4.28 9.67
CA VAL A 37 10.24 -5.27 9.66
C VAL A 37 9.83 -6.47 8.81
N TYR A 38 8.55 -6.85 8.88
CA TYR A 38 7.98 -7.87 8.01
C TYR A 38 8.03 -7.47 6.52
N PHE A 39 7.77 -6.20 6.19
CA PHE A 39 7.78 -5.69 4.81
C PHE A 39 9.19 -5.60 4.19
N CYS A 40 10.17 -4.99 4.87
CA CYS A 40 11.54 -4.89 4.34
C CYS A 40 12.21 -6.25 4.17
N VAL A 41 11.83 -7.24 4.98
CA VAL A 41 12.46 -8.56 4.95
C VAL A 41 11.74 -9.54 4.02
N LEU A 42 10.51 -9.23 3.59
CA LEU A 42 9.71 -10.07 2.69
C LEU A 42 10.18 -10.12 1.23
N GLN A 43 11.01 -9.18 0.78
CA GLN A 43 11.74 -9.37 -0.49
C GLN A 43 12.60 -10.66 -0.47
N ALA A 44 12.89 -11.21 0.71
CA ALA A 44 13.43 -12.54 0.91
C ALA A 44 12.33 -13.51 1.44
N ARG A 45 11.58 -14.17 0.54
CA ARG A 45 10.56 -15.20 0.87
C ARG A 45 11.04 -16.23 1.93
N ILE A 46 12.33 -16.56 1.91
CA ILE A 46 12.98 -17.54 2.79
C ILE A 46 12.98 -17.10 4.26
N TYR A 47 13.11 -15.80 4.55
CA TYR A 47 13.16 -15.33 5.93
C TYR A 47 11.78 -15.35 6.59
N VAL A 48 10.72 -15.18 5.80
CA VAL A 48 9.35 -15.02 6.30
C VAL A 48 8.75 -16.32 6.80
N GLU A 49 9.13 -17.44 6.20
CA GLU A 49 8.75 -18.78 6.69
C GLU A 49 9.42 -19.13 8.03
N SER A 50 10.58 -18.52 8.31
CA SER A 50 11.30 -18.72 9.58
C SER A 50 10.78 -17.85 10.74
N LEU A 51 9.92 -16.87 10.45
CA LEU A 51 9.37 -15.98 11.46
C LEU A 51 8.23 -16.63 12.26
N PRO A 52 8.04 -16.24 13.53
CA PRO A 52 6.87 -16.64 14.31
C PRO A 52 5.59 -16.30 13.53
N LYS A 53 4.60 -17.20 13.54
CA LYS A 53 3.30 -16.91 12.92
C LYS A 53 2.61 -15.81 13.72
N TRP A 54 2.54 -14.61 13.15
CA TRP A 54 1.84 -13.49 13.76
C TRP A 54 0.38 -13.49 13.34
N THR A 55 -0.51 -13.29 14.31
CA THR A 55 -1.93 -13.05 14.03
C THR A 55 -2.12 -11.61 13.58
N LYS A 56 -2.83 -11.43 12.46
CA LYS A 56 -3.27 -10.12 11.98
C LYS A 56 -4.01 -9.40 13.12
N LYS A 57 -3.54 -8.22 13.50
CA LYS A 57 -4.29 -7.39 14.45
C LYS A 57 -5.56 -6.89 13.77
N ASP A 58 -6.65 -6.84 14.53
CA ASP A 58 -7.89 -6.27 14.03
C ASP A 58 -7.74 -4.75 13.84
N PHE A 59 -7.83 -4.31 12.59
CA PHE A 59 -7.75 -2.89 12.24
C PHE A 59 -8.92 -2.11 12.82
N ARG A 60 -10.08 -2.74 13.05
CA ARG A 60 -11.24 -2.08 13.68
C ARG A 60 -10.96 -1.66 15.11
N GLY A 61 -10.19 -2.46 15.85
CA GLY A 61 -9.73 -2.11 17.19
C GLY A 61 -8.60 -1.07 17.20
N TYR A 62 -7.81 -1.01 16.13
CA TYR A 62 -6.70 -0.05 16.02
C TYR A 62 -7.17 1.36 15.61
N PHE A 63 -8.10 1.43 14.65
CA PHE A 63 -8.72 2.67 14.18
C PHE A 63 -10.06 2.90 14.88
N SER A 64 -10.08 2.83 16.22
CA SER A 64 -11.31 3.02 17.00
C SER A 64 -11.84 4.45 16.81
N GLY A 65 -12.98 4.56 16.11
CA GLY A 65 -13.62 5.85 15.77
C GLY A 65 -13.56 6.22 14.28
N ALA A 66 -12.83 5.48 13.45
CA ALA A 66 -12.89 5.63 12.00
C ALA A 66 -14.16 5.00 11.41
N ASN A 67 -14.58 5.47 10.23
CA ASN A 67 -15.69 4.87 9.49
C ASN A 67 -15.37 3.38 9.22
N PRO A 68 -16.27 2.43 9.55
CA PRO A 68 -16.07 1.01 9.27
C PRO A 68 -15.69 0.70 7.82
N ASP A 69 -16.26 1.43 6.85
CA ASP A 69 -15.95 1.25 5.42
C ASP A 69 -14.53 1.74 5.07
N ALA A 70 -14.04 2.77 5.78
CA ALA A 70 -12.67 3.28 5.62
C ALA A 70 -11.65 2.25 6.13
N VAL A 71 -11.94 1.64 7.27
CA VAL A 71 -11.10 0.61 7.89
C VAL A 71 -11.08 -0.65 7.01
N ASP A 72 -12.23 -1.03 6.45
CA ASP A 72 -12.32 -2.17 5.53
C ASP A 72 -11.53 -1.94 4.23
N LEU A 73 -11.59 -0.72 3.66
CA LEU A 73 -10.78 -0.35 2.51
C LEU A 73 -9.28 -0.43 2.82
N LEU A 74 -8.87 0.16 3.97
CA LEU A 74 -7.49 0.08 4.44
C LEU A 74 -7.00 -1.36 4.62
N ASP A 75 -7.85 -2.22 5.17
CA ASP A 75 -7.53 -3.62 5.40
C ASP A 75 -7.25 -4.39 4.11
N LYS A 76 -7.91 -3.99 3.02
CA LYS A 76 -7.72 -4.55 1.67
C LYS A 76 -6.59 -3.89 0.87
N MET A 77 -6.25 -2.63 1.18
CA MET A 77 -5.10 -1.94 0.58
C MET A 77 -3.77 -2.37 1.20
N LEU A 78 -3.74 -2.57 2.53
CA LEU A 78 -2.55 -2.95 3.30
C LEU A 78 -2.37 -4.48 3.37
N ILE A 79 -2.58 -5.15 2.22
CA ILE A 79 -2.30 -6.58 2.05
C ILE A 79 -0.89 -6.77 1.49
N LEU A 80 -0.13 -7.66 2.11
CA LEU A 80 1.26 -7.94 1.75
C LEU A 80 1.38 -8.73 0.44
N ASP A 81 0.51 -9.71 0.27
CA ASP A 81 0.36 -10.49 -0.95
C ASP A 81 -0.14 -9.58 -2.09
N THR A 82 0.70 -9.35 -3.10
CA THR A 82 0.39 -8.46 -4.21
C THR A 82 -0.78 -8.93 -5.05
N ASP A 83 -0.97 -10.25 -5.15
CA ASP A 83 -2.03 -10.85 -5.97
C ASP A 83 -3.40 -10.74 -5.28
N LYS A 84 -3.41 -10.56 -3.96
CA LYS A 84 -4.64 -10.38 -3.16
C LYS A 84 -4.93 -8.92 -2.82
N ARG A 85 -3.98 -8.02 -3.05
CA ARG A 85 -4.15 -6.59 -2.82
C ARG A 85 -5.11 -6.03 -3.87
N LEU A 86 -5.98 -5.12 -3.45
CA LEU A 86 -6.87 -4.43 -4.39
C LEU A 86 -6.08 -3.70 -5.48
N THR A 87 -6.64 -3.69 -6.68
CA THR A 87 -6.22 -2.75 -7.74
C THR A 87 -6.81 -1.37 -7.51
N ALA A 88 -6.33 -0.37 -8.27
CA ALA A 88 -6.89 0.99 -8.22
C ALA A 88 -8.39 1.00 -8.59
N GLU A 89 -8.76 0.29 -9.66
CA GLU A 89 -10.16 0.17 -10.12
C GLU A 89 -11.05 -0.46 -9.03
N GLN A 90 -10.62 -1.57 -8.43
CA GLN A 90 -11.38 -2.22 -7.36
C GLN A 90 -11.49 -1.36 -6.08
N ALA A 91 -10.50 -0.51 -5.83
CA ALA A 91 -10.54 0.43 -4.71
C ALA A 91 -11.54 1.57 -4.95
N LEU A 92 -11.70 2.03 -6.20
CA LEU A 92 -12.69 3.04 -6.59
C LEU A 92 -14.13 2.53 -6.48
N GLU A 93 -14.36 1.24 -6.75
CA GLU A 93 -15.67 0.59 -6.58
C GLU A 93 -16.06 0.36 -5.10
N HIS A 94 -15.16 0.60 -4.15
CA HIS A 94 -15.39 0.29 -2.75
C HIS A 94 -16.52 1.14 -2.14
N PRO A 95 -17.34 0.59 -1.20
CA PRO A 95 -18.41 1.35 -0.53
C PRO A 95 -17.97 2.69 0.08
N TYR A 96 -16.72 2.76 0.55
CA TYR A 96 -16.11 3.99 1.07
C TYR A 96 -16.00 5.12 0.01
N MET A 97 -15.77 4.75 -1.24
CA MET A 97 -15.63 5.68 -2.38
C MET A 97 -16.95 5.97 -3.08
N ARG A 98 -18.05 5.31 -2.70
CA ARG A 98 -19.36 5.39 -3.38
C ARG A 98 -19.88 6.81 -3.63
N GLN A 99 -19.59 7.75 -2.73
CA GLN A 99 -20.02 9.15 -2.87
C GLN A 99 -19.23 9.93 -3.94
N TYR A 100 -18.04 9.45 -4.30
CA TYR A 100 -17.13 10.08 -5.25
C TYR A 100 -16.94 9.26 -6.53
N HIS A 101 -17.26 7.97 -6.50
CA HIS A 101 -17.11 7.06 -7.62
C HIS A 101 -17.95 7.52 -8.80
N ASN A 102 -17.29 7.74 -9.93
CA ASN A 102 -17.93 8.16 -11.17
C ASN A 102 -17.27 7.44 -12.36
N PRO A 103 -17.90 6.37 -12.89
CA PRO A 103 -17.32 5.60 -14.00
C PRO A 103 -17.01 6.42 -15.26
N THR A 104 -17.69 7.56 -15.46
CA THR A 104 -17.42 8.42 -16.63
C THR A 104 -16.20 9.33 -16.45
N ASP A 105 -15.71 9.49 -15.21
CA ASP A 105 -14.54 10.31 -14.84
C ASP A 105 -13.37 9.44 -14.32
N GLU A 106 -13.41 8.14 -14.62
CA GLU A 106 -12.38 7.15 -14.27
C GLU A 106 -11.83 6.48 -15.55
N PRO A 107 -11.17 7.23 -16.45
CA PRO A 107 -10.70 6.70 -17.73
C PRO A 107 -9.43 5.84 -17.59
N THR A 108 -9.29 4.84 -18.45
CA THR A 108 -8.04 4.12 -18.67
C THR A 108 -7.23 4.80 -19.78
N ALA A 109 -5.92 4.90 -19.61
CA ALA A 109 -5.02 5.40 -20.64
C ALA A 109 -4.71 4.32 -21.70
N ALA A 110 -4.35 4.74 -22.91
CA ALA A 110 -3.74 3.83 -23.88
C ALA A 110 -2.40 3.30 -23.34
N ALA A 111 -1.99 2.10 -23.77
CA ALA A 111 -0.69 1.56 -23.40
C ALA A 111 0.42 2.53 -23.80
N TYR A 112 1.28 2.85 -22.84
CA TYR A 112 2.43 3.72 -23.05
C TYR A 112 3.49 2.99 -23.89
N ASP A 113 4.02 3.65 -24.92
CA ASP A 113 5.13 3.11 -25.72
C ASP A 113 6.45 3.35 -24.99
N ASP A 114 6.95 2.30 -24.35
CA ASP A 114 8.20 2.28 -23.59
C ASP A 114 9.37 1.67 -24.39
N SER A 115 9.23 1.52 -25.71
CA SER A 115 10.25 0.87 -26.55
C SER A 115 11.63 1.52 -26.46
N PHE A 116 11.67 2.82 -26.19
CA PHE A 116 12.90 3.59 -26.04
C PHE A 116 13.61 3.36 -24.70
N GLU A 117 12.94 2.86 -23.65
CA GLU A 117 13.53 2.72 -22.31
C GLU A 117 14.69 1.70 -22.26
N LYS A 118 14.69 0.74 -23.18
CA LYS A 118 15.74 -0.29 -23.29
C LYS A 118 16.89 0.11 -24.21
N ASN A 119 16.80 1.27 -24.87
CA ASN A 119 17.83 1.72 -25.79
C ASN A 119 18.99 2.32 -25.01
N GLU A 120 20.20 1.79 -25.22
CA GLU A 120 21.42 2.41 -24.75
C GLU A 120 21.85 3.51 -25.73
N LEU A 121 21.24 4.68 -25.59
CA LEU A 121 21.57 5.86 -26.39
C LEU A 121 22.66 6.69 -25.72
N ASN A 122 23.55 7.29 -26.51
CA ASN A 122 24.52 8.26 -26.02
C ASN A 122 23.86 9.63 -25.75
N ILE A 123 24.55 10.54 -25.07
CA ILE A 123 24.01 11.87 -24.69
C ILE A 123 23.57 12.69 -25.92
N ALA A 124 24.23 12.52 -27.07
CA ALA A 124 23.87 13.24 -28.29
C ALA A 124 22.62 12.67 -28.98
N GLU A 125 22.33 11.38 -28.78
CA GLU A 125 21.11 10.71 -29.28
C GLU A 125 19.90 10.95 -28.38
N TRP A 126 20.13 11.21 -27.08
CA TRP A 126 19.08 11.64 -26.14
C TRP A 126 18.69 13.12 -26.27
N ARG A 127 19.58 13.97 -26.82
CA ARG A 127 19.37 15.42 -26.95
C ARG A 127 18.49 15.74 -28.16
#